data_AF-A0A4P7CWQ2-F1
#
_entry.id   AF-A0A4P7CWQ2-F1
#
_cell.length_a   1.000
_cell.length_b   1.000
_cell.length_c   1.000
_cell.angle_alpha   90.00
_cell.angle_beta   90.00
_cell.angle_gamma   90.00
#
_symmetry.space_group_name_H-M   'P 1'
#
loop_
_entity.id
_entity.type
_entity.pdbx_description
1 polymer ?
#
loop_
_entity_poly.entity_id
_entity_poly.type
_entity_poly.pdbx_seq_one_letter_code
_entity_poly.pdbx_strand_id
1 'polypeptide(L)'
;MQQVQLPPLAEGEIYLGGFVDANGDVTHTILLPGDNDNASWQAQMEWAKSIGGDLPTRAELVIAYEKHRDQFEKAAYWSNTPDDDPEYSGWAWCQVFDVGYQLTCHQFYELRARAVRRLSI
;
A
#
# COMPACT_ATOMS: atom_id res chain seq x y z
N MET A 1 28.07 -11.21 -7.54
CA MET A 1 26.61 -11.29 -7.25
C MET A 1 25.90 -10.47 -8.29
N GLN A 2 24.90 -11.03 -8.97
CA GLN A 2 24.08 -10.27 -9.92
C GLN A 2 23.08 -9.43 -9.13
N GLN A 3 23.04 -8.12 -9.40
CA GLN A 3 22.07 -7.22 -8.76
C GLN A 3 20.70 -7.37 -9.46
N VAL A 4 19.62 -7.28 -8.68
CA VAL A 4 18.26 -7.18 -9.22
C VAL A 4 18.13 -5.86 -9.96
N GLN A 5 17.65 -5.90 -11.20
CA GLN A 5 17.38 -4.71 -11.99
C GLN A 5 16.13 -4.01 -11.44
N LEU A 6 16.24 -2.72 -11.12
CA LEU A 6 15.10 -1.94 -10.66
C LEU A 6 14.39 -1.25 -11.83
N PRO A 7 13.06 -1.10 -11.78
CA PRO A 7 12.32 -0.28 -12.74
C PRO A 7 12.73 1.19 -12.64
N PRO A 8 12.59 1.97 -13.73
CA PRO A 8 12.76 3.42 -13.66
C PRO A 8 11.68 4.05 -12.78
N LEU A 9 12.08 5.11 -12.07
CA LEU A 9 11.21 5.93 -11.23
C LEU A 9 10.93 7.28 -11.91
N ALA A 10 9.69 7.73 -11.86
CA ALA A 10 9.30 9.09 -12.17
C ALA A 10 9.61 10.04 -11.00
N GLU A 11 9.51 11.35 -11.22
CA GLU A 11 9.74 12.34 -10.18
C GLU A 11 8.78 12.14 -8.98
N GLY A 12 9.34 12.12 -7.77
CA GLY A 12 8.58 11.93 -6.54
C GLY A 12 8.19 10.49 -6.21
N GLU A 13 8.48 9.52 -7.09
CA GLU A 13 8.22 8.11 -6.81
C GLU A 13 9.30 7.51 -5.90
N ILE A 14 8.89 6.56 -5.04
CA ILE A 14 9.78 5.88 -4.10
C ILE A 14 9.67 4.37 -4.31
N TYR A 15 10.81 3.72 -4.53
CA TYR A 15 10.86 2.26 -4.60
C TYR A 15 10.69 1.65 -3.20
N LEU A 16 9.63 0.86 -2.99
CA LEU A 16 9.37 0.21 -1.70
C LEU A 16 10.07 -1.16 -1.59
N GLY A 17 9.98 -1.97 -2.64
CA GLY A 17 10.53 -3.33 -2.61
C GLY A 17 10.08 -4.18 -3.79
N GLY A 18 10.66 -5.38 -3.90
CA GLY A 18 10.29 -6.40 -4.87
C GLY A 18 9.84 -7.66 -4.15
N PHE A 19 8.76 -8.27 -4.63
CA PHE A 19 8.25 -9.55 -4.14
C PHE A 19 8.55 -10.60 -5.21
N VAL A 20 9.19 -11.68 -4.81
CA VAL A 20 9.55 -12.78 -5.70
C VAL A 20 8.53 -13.89 -5.54
N ASP A 21 7.97 -14.36 -6.64
CA ASP A 21 7.04 -15.48 -6.62
C ASP A 21 7.75 -16.85 -6.70
N ALA A 22 6.99 -17.93 -6.75
CA ALA A 22 7.53 -19.29 -6.82
C ALA A 22 8.25 -19.62 -8.14
N ASN A 23 8.01 -18.85 -9.20
CA ASN A 23 8.68 -18.99 -10.49
C ASN A 23 10.00 -18.21 -10.55
N GLY A 24 10.23 -17.34 -9.57
CA GLY A 24 11.38 -16.43 -9.52
C GLY A 24 11.10 -15.07 -10.17
N ASP A 25 9.85 -14.80 -10.59
CA ASP A 25 9.47 -13.52 -11.19
C ASP A 25 9.37 -12.45 -10.10
N VAL A 26 9.86 -11.24 -10.40
CA VAL A 26 9.88 -10.15 -9.43
C VAL A 26 8.80 -9.14 -9.74
N THR A 27 7.90 -8.92 -8.79
CA THR A 27 6.96 -7.79 -8.84
C THR A 27 7.49 -6.66 -7.97
N HIS A 28 7.87 -5.56 -8.62
CA HIS A 28 8.37 -4.34 -8.00
C HIS A 28 7.21 -3.43 -7.59
N THR A 29 7.24 -2.93 -6.35
CA THR A 29 6.28 -1.98 -5.80
C THR A 29 6.91 -0.60 -5.68
N ILE A 30 6.23 0.39 -6.22
CA ILE A 30 6.67 1.79 -6.25
C ILE A 30 5.55 2.65 -5.67
N LEU A 31 5.87 3.40 -4.62
CA LEU A 31 5.00 4.39 -4.00
C LEU A 31 4.89 5.61 -4.91
N LEU A 32 3.66 5.99 -5.25
CA LEU A 32 3.36 7.18 -6.02
C LEU A 32 3.46 8.43 -5.13
N PRO A 33 3.78 9.60 -5.72
CA PRO A 33 3.77 10.86 -4.99
C PRO A 33 2.36 11.22 -4.52
N GLY A 34 2.28 11.92 -3.39
CA GLY A 34 1.02 12.39 -2.80
C GLY A 34 0.30 11.35 -1.95
N ASP A 35 -0.73 11.81 -1.25
CA ASP A 35 -1.62 11.04 -0.39
C ASP A 35 -3.06 11.53 -0.54
N ASN A 36 -4.00 10.83 0.10
CA ASN A 36 -5.36 11.28 0.24
C ASN A 36 -5.73 11.34 1.72
N ASP A 37 -6.51 12.37 2.07
CA ASP A 37 -7.09 12.51 3.40
C ASP A 37 -8.07 11.38 3.72
N ASN A 38 -8.57 11.40 4.94
CA ASN A 38 -9.46 10.39 5.48
C ASN A 38 -10.71 10.19 4.60
N ALA A 39 -10.92 8.95 4.16
CA ALA A 39 -12.11 8.54 3.41
C ALA A 39 -12.39 7.04 3.57
N SER A 40 -13.60 6.63 3.18
CA SER A 40 -14.02 5.22 3.21
C SER A 40 -13.10 4.35 2.33
N TRP A 41 -13.01 3.06 2.63
CA TRP A 41 -12.13 2.14 1.90
C TRP A 41 -12.42 2.13 0.39
N GLN A 42 -13.69 2.10 0.01
CA GLN A 42 -14.11 2.15 -1.38
C GLN A 42 -13.68 3.45 -2.08
N ALA A 43 -13.87 4.60 -1.43
CA ALA A 43 -13.44 5.89 -1.97
C ALA A 43 -11.91 5.96 -2.14
N GLN A 44 -11.16 5.30 -1.26
CA GLN A 44 -9.70 5.27 -1.32
C GLN A 44 -9.20 4.33 -2.43
N MET A 45 -9.85 3.19 -2.64
CA MET A 45 -9.60 2.33 -3.81
C MET A 45 -9.85 3.06 -5.13
N GLU A 46 -10.93 3.86 -5.20
CA GLU A 46 -11.25 4.68 -6.37
C GLU A 46 -10.24 5.81 -6.59
N TRP A 47 -9.85 6.51 -5.53
CA TRP A 47 -8.81 7.54 -5.58
C TRP A 47 -7.49 6.99 -6.10
N ALA A 48 -7.02 5.86 -5.55
CA ALA A 48 -5.74 5.28 -5.97
C ALA A 48 -5.76 4.91 -7.46
N LYS A 49 -6.87 4.33 -7.95
CA LYS A 49 -7.08 4.04 -9.38
C LYS A 49 -7.09 5.29 -10.23
N SER A 50 -7.70 6.38 -9.74
CA SER A 50 -7.80 7.65 -10.48
C SER A 50 -6.42 8.27 -10.80
N ILE A 51 -5.40 7.98 -9.99
CA ILE A 51 -4.02 8.42 -10.20
C ILE A 51 -3.13 7.33 -10.83
N GLY A 52 -3.73 6.27 -11.37
CA GLY A 52 -3.03 5.19 -12.07
C GLY A 52 -2.35 4.18 -11.14
N GLY A 53 -2.73 4.15 -9.86
CA GLY A 53 -2.21 3.23 -8.87
C GLY A 53 -3.27 2.32 -8.26
N ASP A 54 -2.91 1.74 -7.14
CA ASP A 54 -3.74 0.93 -6.26
C ASP A 54 -3.34 1.19 -4.81
N LEU A 55 -4.20 0.88 -3.84
CA LEU A 55 -3.75 0.94 -2.45
C LEU A 55 -2.61 -0.09 -2.22
N PRO A 56 -1.66 0.19 -1.32
CA PRO A 56 -0.67 -0.78 -0.90
C PRO A 56 -1.33 -2.06 -0.36
N THR A 57 -0.70 -3.22 -0.56
CA THR A 57 -1.07 -4.44 0.16
C THR A 57 -0.66 -4.33 1.63
N ARG A 58 -1.18 -5.24 2.46
CA ARG A 58 -0.72 -5.41 3.85
C ARG A 58 0.79 -5.50 3.98
N ALA A 59 1.43 -6.29 3.12
CA ALA A 59 2.88 -6.49 3.17
C ALA A 59 3.63 -5.22 2.75
N GLU A 60 3.14 -4.53 1.72
CA GLU A 60 3.73 -3.28 1.24
C GLU A 60 3.62 -2.16 2.29
N LEU A 61 2.50 -2.08 3.04
CA LEU A 61 2.37 -1.11 4.13
C LEU A 61 3.37 -1.37 5.26
N VAL A 62 3.64 -2.64 5.59
CA VAL A 62 4.66 -2.99 6.59
C VAL A 62 6.04 -2.56 6.09
N ILE A 63 6.37 -2.82 4.83
CA ILE A 63 7.65 -2.37 4.25
C ILE A 63 7.75 -0.84 4.24
N ALA A 64 6.67 -0.15 3.90
CA ALA A 64 6.60 1.30 3.93
C ALA A 64 6.80 1.85 5.35
N TYR A 65 6.18 1.21 6.36
CA TYR A 65 6.39 1.56 7.76
C TYR A 65 7.85 1.36 8.19
N GLU A 66 8.49 0.25 7.81
CA GLU A 66 9.87 -0.04 8.24
C GLU A 66 10.91 0.85 7.55
N LYS A 67 10.72 1.19 6.27
CA LYS A 67 11.76 1.84 5.45
C LYS A 67 11.49 3.29 5.11
N HIS A 68 10.23 3.71 5.12
CA HIS A 68 9.79 5.00 4.60
C HIS A 68 8.77 5.66 5.53
N ARG A 69 8.85 5.42 6.85
CA ARG A 69 7.90 5.96 7.83
C ARG A 69 7.81 7.48 7.79
N ASP A 70 8.91 8.14 7.45
CA ASP A 70 9.02 9.60 7.28
C ASP A 70 8.17 10.15 6.14
N GLN A 71 7.73 9.29 5.22
CA GLN A 71 6.85 9.65 4.11
C GLN A 71 5.36 9.61 4.50
N PHE A 72 5.01 9.17 5.72
CA PHE A 72 3.64 8.97 6.15
C PHE A 72 3.34 9.79 7.40
N GLU A 73 2.09 10.25 7.51
CA GLU A 73 1.61 10.85 8.75
C GLU A 73 1.43 9.79 9.84
N LYS A 74 1.45 10.21 11.11
CA LYS A 74 1.17 9.35 12.27
C LYS A 74 -0.34 9.00 12.36
N ALA A 75 -0.84 8.30 11.36
CA ALA A 75 -2.24 7.96 11.16
C ALA A 75 -2.40 6.53 10.64
N ALA A 76 -3.64 6.07 10.53
CA ALA A 76 -3.95 4.79 9.89
C ALA A 76 -4.12 4.99 8.38
N TYR A 77 -3.56 4.05 7.60
CA TYR A 77 -3.65 4.01 6.15
C TYR A 77 -4.30 2.70 5.68
N TRP A 78 -5.25 2.81 4.77
CA TRP A 78 -5.92 1.65 4.17
C TRP A 78 -4.96 0.80 3.32
N SER A 79 -5.14 -0.51 3.35
CA SER A 79 -4.59 -1.43 2.35
C SER A 79 -5.64 -1.73 1.28
N ASN A 80 -5.23 -2.29 0.14
CA ASN A 80 -6.16 -2.86 -0.85
C ASN A 80 -6.75 -4.22 -0.44
N THR A 81 -6.40 -4.73 0.74
CA THR A 81 -6.71 -6.10 1.15
C THR A 81 -7.99 -6.10 2.01
N PRO A 82 -9.12 -6.62 1.50
CA PRO A 82 -10.31 -6.84 2.33
C PRO A 82 -10.03 -7.92 3.39
N ASP A 83 -10.89 -7.98 4.40
CA ASP A 83 -10.95 -9.16 5.27
C ASP A 83 -11.89 -10.20 4.63
N ASP A 84 -11.34 -11.36 4.28
CA ASP A 84 -12.03 -12.42 3.52
C ASP A 84 -12.76 -13.43 4.44
N ASP A 85 -12.60 -13.30 5.76
CA ASP A 85 -13.34 -14.13 6.70
C ASP A 85 -14.85 -13.80 6.65
N PRO A 86 -15.76 -14.80 6.61
CA PRO A 86 -17.19 -14.54 6.44
C PRO A 86 -17.80 -13.60 7.49
N GLU A 87 -17.26 -13.60 8.72
CA GLU A 87 -17.70 -12.76 9.84
C GLU A 87 -17.25 -11.29 9.70
N TYR A 88 -16.30 -11.03 8.80
CA TYR A 88 -15.67 -9.73 8.56
C TYR A 88 -16.00 -9.16 7.18
N SER A 89 -17.08 -9.64 6.55
CA SER A 89 -17.61 -9.00 5.35
C SER A 89 -17.83 -7.50 5.59
N GLY A 90 -17.25 -6.66 4.71
CA GLY A 90 -17.28 -5.20 4.86
C GLY A 90 -16.15 -4.63 5.72
N TRP A 91 -15.13 -5.42 6.06
CA TRP A 91 -13.89 -4.96 6.70
C TRP A 91 -12.72 -4.98 5.71
N ALA A 92 -11.70 -4.19 6.01
CA ALA A 92 -10.44 -4.17 5.28
C ALA A 92 -9.27 -3.95 6.23
N TRP A 93 -8.08 -4.38 5.80
CA TRP A 93 -6.86 -4.21 6.57
C TRP A 93 -6.29 -2.80 6.43
N CYS A 94 -5.66 -2.31 7.49
CA CYS A 94 -4.96 -1.03 7.53
C CYS A 94 -3.69 -1.11 8.39
N GLN A 95 -2.76 -0.17 8.18
CA GLN A 95 -1.53 -0.04 8.95
C GLN A 95 -1.54 1.29 9.71
N VAL A 96 -1.25 1.25 11.01
CA VAL A 96 -1.15 2.43 11.87
C VAL A 96 0.30 2.90 11.93
N PHE A 97 0.60 4.06 11.34
CA PHE A 97 1.96 4.57 11.25
C PHE A 97 2.46 5.24 12.53
N ASP A 98 1.59 5.50 13.51
CA ASP A 98 2.05 5.99 14.83
C ASP A 98 2.78 4.89 15.63
N VAL A 99 2.20 3.68 15.68
CA VAL A 99 2.67 2.57 16.54
C VAL A 99 3.11 1.31 15.81
N GLY A 100 2.86 1.21 14.49
CA GLY A 100 3.30 0.08 13.65
C GLY A 100 2.36 -1.12 13.61
N TYR A 101 1.17 -1.03 14.21
CA TYR A 101 0.20 -2.13 14.18
C TYR A 101 -0.49 -2.26 12.84
N GLN A 102 -0.81 -3.50 12.50
CA GLN A 102 -1.73 -3.84 11.42
C GLN A 102 -3.03 -4.37 12.03
N LEU A 103 -4.17 -3.86 11.56
CA LEU A 103 -5.49 -4.22 12.09
C LEU A 103 -6.55 -4.12 11.00
N THR A 104 -7.73 -4.67 11.26
CA THR A 104 -8.89 -4.56 10.38
C THR A 104 -9.84 -3.47 10.87
N CYS A 105 -10.46 -2.76 9.94
CA CYS A 105 -11.46 -1.74 10.19
C CYS A 105 -12.64 -1.92 9.27
N HIS A 106 -13.83 -1.54 9.74
CA HIS A 106 -15.00 -1.50 8.88
C HIS A 106 -14.77 -0.52 7.73
N GLN A 107 -15.10 -0.91 6.50
CA GLN A 107 -14.82 -0.16 5.27
C GLN A 107 -15.50 1.23 5.21
N PHE A 108 -16.43 1.54 6.12
CA PHE A 108 -17.07 2.85 6.24
C PHE A 108 -16.28 3.83 7.12
N TYR A 109 -15.27 3.37 7.85
CA TYR A 109 -14.36 4.26 8.57
C TYR A 109 -13.50 5.06 7.60
N GLU A 110 -13.07 6.23 8.05
CA GLU A 110 -12.32 7.16 7.22
C GLU A 110 -10.85 7.14 7.65
N LEU A 111 -10.02 6.45 6.86
CA LEU A 111 -8.57 6.37 7.05
C LEU A 111 -7.87 6.98 5.84
N ARG A 112 -6.59 7.36 5.98
CA ARG A 112 -5.80 7.96 4.90
C ARG A 112 -5.45 6.92 3.83
N ALA A 113 -4.96 7.38 2.69
CA ALA A 113 -4.44 6.49 1.66
C ALA A 113 -3.14 6.99 1.03
N ARG A 114 -2.34 6.02 0.60
CA ARG A 114 -1.27 6.18 -0.38
C ARG A 114 -1.58 5.27 -1.56
N ALA A 115 -0.97 5.54 -2.71
CA ALA A 115 -1.09 4.69 -3.87
C ALA A 115 0.27 4.13 -4.29
N VAL A 116 0.27 2.91 -4.81
CA VAL A 116 1.41 2.26 -5.43
C VAL A 116 1.10 1.88 -6.86
N ARG A 117 2.13 1.81 -7.69
CA ARG A 117 2.08 1.05 -8.95
C ARG A 117 3.01 -0.16 -8.84
N ARG A 118 2.66 -1.22 -9.56
CA ARG A 118 3.40 -2.48 -9.57
C ARG A 118 3.91 -2.80 -10.97
N LEU A 119 5.14 -3.28 -11.07
CA LEU A 119 5.77 -3.69 -12.33
C LEU A 119 6.39 -5.07 -12.16
N SER A 120 5.96 -6.04 -12.97
CA SER A 120 6.59 -7.36 -13.08
C SER A 120 7.60 -7.34 -14.23
N ILE A 121 8.84 -7.74 -13.95
CA ILE A 121 9.98 -7.75 -14.89
C ILE A 121 10.62 -9.13 -14.90
#